data_AF-A0A662FS00-F1
#
_entry.id   AF-A0A662FS00-F1
#
_cell.length_a   1.000
_cell.length_b   1.000
_cell.length_c   1.000
_cell.angle_alpha   90.00
_cell.angle_beta   90.00
_cell.angle_gamma   90.00
#
_symmetry.space_group_name_H-M   'P 1'
#
loop_
_entity.id
_entity.type
_entity.pdbx_description
1 polymer ?
#
loop_
_entity_poly.entity_id
_entity_poly.type
_entity_poly.pdbx_seq_one_letter_code
_entity_poly.pdbx_strand_id
1 'polypeptide(L)'
;MGRKVKTIAVSYETYRALLEFKETSRAKTLDEAIRKLLELSRKAMAREVLEYIRARRLSEEEMKILDGLRRKLREEGVWLRRF
;
A
#
# COMPACT_ATOMS: atom_id res chain seq x y z
N MET A 1 -3.88 26.67 -4.42
CA MET A 1 -4.84 25.53 -4.34
C MET A 1 -4.79 24.95 -2.92
N GLY A 2 -5.82 25.15 -2.10
CA GLY A 2 -5.86 24.56 -0.77
C GLY A 2 -6.02 23.04 -0.86
N ARG A 3 -5.11 22.27 -0.25
CA ARG A 3 -5.25 20.81 -0.15
C ARG A 3 -6.56 20.51 0.60
N LYS A 4 -7.44 19.70 0.00
CA LYS A 4 -8.66 19.23 0.67
C LYS A 4 -8.27 18.29 1.81
N VAL A 5 -8.41 18.73 3.05
CA VAL A 5 -8.19 17.90 4.24
C VAL A 5 -9.47 17.12 4.52
N LYS A 6 -9.34 15.81 4.74
CA LYS A 6 -10.44 14.95 5.18
C LYS A 6 -10.08 14.38 6.55
N THR A 7 -11.03 14.43 7.48
CA THR A 7 -10.89 13.83 8.81
C THR A 7 -11.56 12.46 8.82
N ILE A 8 -10.90 11.48 9.43
CA ILE A 8 -11.40 10.12 9.57
C ILE A 8 -11.36 9.76 11.06
N ALA A 9 -12.44 9.20 11.59
CA ALA A 9 -12.48 8.65 12.93
C ALA A 9 -11.92 7.22 12.92
N VAL A 10 -11.07 6.91 13.90
CA VAL A 10 -10.46 5.58 14.08
C VAL A 10 -10.52 5.20 15.56
N SER A 11 -10.36 3.92 15.87
CA SER A 11 -10.23 3.49 17.27
C SER A 11 -8.97 4.07 17.90
N TYR A 12 -8.96 4.21 19.23
CA TYR A 12 -7.81 4.68 19.97
C TYR A 12 -6.57 3.80 19.74
N GLU A 13 -6.76 2.48 19.69
CA GLU A 13 -5.70 1.50 19.39
C GLU A 13 -5.09 1.71 18.01
N THR A 14 -5.94 1.94 16.99
CA THR A 14 -5.49 2.23 15.62
C THR A 14 -4.70 3.54 15.58
N TYR A 15 -5.19 4.57 16.29
CA TYR A 15 -4.49 5.85 16.37
C TYR A 15 -3.11 5.71 17.02
N ARG A 16 -3.00 4.97 18.13
CA ARG A 16 -1.73 4.65 18.81
C ARG A 16 -0.76 3.96 17.86
N ALA A 17 -1.20 2.92 17.16
CA ALA A 17 -0.37 2.19 16.20
C ALA A 17 0.12 3.10 15.05
N LEU A 18 -0.73 4.00 14.55
CA LEU A 18 -0.35 4.97 13.52
C LEU A 18 0.67 6.00 14.02
N LEU A 19 0.57 6.43 15.28
CA LEU A 19 1.57 7.32 15.89
C LEU A 19 2.92 6.64 16.04
N GLU A 20 2.95 5.42 16.58
CA GLU A 20 4.17 4.62 16.71
C GLU A 20 4.82 4.36 15.33
N PHE A 21 4.00 4.06 14.32
CA PHE A 21 4.47 3.93 12.95
C PHE A 21 5.03 5.24 12.37
N LYS A 22 4.39 6.38 12.65
CA LYS A 22 4.89 7.70 12.21
C LYS A 22 6.28 7.99 12.78
N GLU A 23 6.50 7.69 14.05
CA GLU A 23 7.79 7.90 14.73
C GLU A 23 8.88 7.01 14.14
N THR A 24 8.62 5.70 14.07
CA THR A 24 9.56 4.72 13.52
C THR A 24 9.89 4.97 12.05
N SER A 25 8.91 5.41 11.26
CA SER A 25 9.09 5.71 9.84
C SER A 25 9.61 7.12 9.56
N ARG A 26 9.80 7.96 10.59
CA ARG A 26 10.23 9.38 10.52
C ARG A 26 9.34 10.25 9.62
N ALA A 27 8.05 9.94 9.54
CA ALA A 27 7.09 10.75 8.79
C ALA A 27 6.77 12.05 9.54
N LYS A 28 6.64 13.18 8.83
CA LYS A 28 6.36 14.49 9.45
C LYS A 28 4.89 14.59 9.84
N THR A 29 4.01 14.01 9.03
CA THR A 29 2.56 14.02 9.25
C THR A 29 1.97 12.60 9.30
N LEU A 30 0.78 12.46 9.90
CA LEU A 30 0.04 11.20 9.86
C LEU A 30 -0.38 10.82 8.43
N ASP A 31 -0.67 11.80 7.56
CA ASP A 31 -0.96 11.54 6.15
C ASP A 31 0.24 10.91 5.43
N GLU A 32 1.44 11.46 5.64
CA GLU A 32 2.69 10.86 5.14
C GLU A 32 2.92 9.46 5.68
N ALA A 33 2.67 9.25 6.99
CA ALA A 33 2.80 7.94 7.62
C ALA A 33 1.83 6.93 6.99
N ILE A 34 0.55 7.29 6.80
CA ILE A 34 -0.45 6.43 6.18
C ILE A 34 -0.05 6.09 4.73
N ARG A 35 0.41 7.05 3.94
CA ARG A 35 0.88 6.79 2.56
C ARG A 35 2.04 5.80 2.55
N LYS A 36 3.02 5.98 3.44
CA LYS A 36 4.17 5.09 3.56
C LYS A 36 3.76 3.69 4.03
N LEU A 37 2.82 3.61 4.97
CA LEU A 37 2.23 2.34 5.42
C LEU A 37 1.57 1.60 4.25
N LEU A 38 0.75 2.28 3.45
CA LEU A 38 0.10 1.70 2.27
C LEU A 38 1.13 1.23 1.24
N GLU A 39 2.19 1.99 1.01
CA GLU A 39 3.27 1.60 0.11
C GLU A 39 3.99 0.33 0.59
N LEU A 40 4.32 0.25 1.89
CA LEU A 40 4.96 -0.93 2.48
C LEU A 40 4.04 -2.15 2.46
N SER A 41 2.75 -1.99 2.78
CA SER A 41 1.76 -3.06 2.71
C SER A 41 1.66 -3.62 1.29
N ARG A 42 1.63 -2.76 0.27
CA ARG A 42 1.65 -3.18 -1.14
C ARG A 42 2.93 -3.92 -1.51
N LYS A 43 4.10 -3.45 -1.04
CA LYS A 43 5.38 -4.12 -1.28
C LYS A 43 5.45 -5.49 -0.59
N ALA A 44 4.95 -5.60 0.64
CA ALA A 44 4.86 -6.86 1.38
C ALA A 44 3.95 -7.86 0.65
N MET A 45 2.76 -7.43 0.26
CA MET A 45 1.82 -8.24 -0.50
C MET A 45 2.40 -8.67 -1.86
N ALA A 46 3.05 -7.76 -2.59
CA ALA A 46 3.71 -8.09 -3.85
C ALA A 46 4.84 -9.11 -3.65
N ARG A 47 5.59 -9.03 -2.55
CA ARG A 47 6.62 -10.00 -2.21
C ARG A 47 6.02 -11.38 -1.91
N GLU A 48 4.99 -11.46 -1.08
CA GLU A 48 4.29 -12.73 -0.79
C GLU A 48 3.74 -13.37 -2.06
N VAL A 49 3.12 -12.57 -2.94
CA VAL A 49 2.62 -13.04 -4.23
C VAL A 49 3.76 -13.54 -5.12
N LEU A 50 4.89 -12.83 -5.19
CA LEU A 50 6.05 -13.26 -5.96
C LEU A 50 6.69 -14.53 -5.41
N GLU A 51 6.77 -14.69 -4.08
CA GLU A 51 7.26 -15.91 -3.42
C GLU A 51 6.32 -17.09 -3.70
N TYR A 52 5.00 -16.89 -3.60
CA TYR A 52 3.98 -17.89 -3.95
C TYR A 52 4.10 -18.36 -5.41
N ILE A 53 4.29 -17.42 -6.34
CA ILE A 53 4.46 -17.71 -7.77
C ILE A 53 5.79 -18.41 -8.03
N ARG A 54 6.88 -18.01 -7.38
CA ARG A 54 8.21 -18.59 -7.61
C ARG A 54 8.27 -20.06 -7.20
N ALA A 55 7.46 -20.46 -6.23
CA ALA A 55 7.36 -21.84 -5.76
C ALA A 55 6.45 -22.75 -6.61
N ARG A 56 5.72 -22.21 -7.60
CA ARG A 56 4.71 -22.97 -8.36
C ARG A 56 4.75 -22.70 -9.87
N ARG A 57 4.34 -23.70 -10.64
CA ARG A 57 4.02 -23.53 -12.06
C ARG A 57 2.57 -23.03 -12.14
N LEU A 58 2.39 -21.77 -12.48
CA LEU A 58 1.06 -21.14 -12.53
C LEU A 58 0.19 -21.75 -13.64
N SER A 59 -1.09 -21.94 -13.33
CA SER A 59 -2.13 -22.21 -14.33
C SER A 59 -2.42 -20.96 -15.18
N GLU A 60 -3.09 -21.14 -16.33
CA GLU A 60 -3.51 -20.03 -17.19
C GLU A 60 -4.46 -19.05 -16.48
N GLU A 61 -5.31 -19.54 -15.59
CA GLU A 61 -6.23 -18.75 -14.77
C GLU A 61 -5.46 -17.84 -13.79
N GLU A 62 -4.47 -18.39 -13.10
CA GLU A 62 -3.62 -17.66 -12.16
C GLU A 62 -2.75 -16.62 -12.88
N MET A 63 -2.28 -16.91 -14.11
CA MET A 63 -1.57 -15.91 -14.93
C MET A 63 -2.46 -14.73 -15.30
N LYS A 64 -3.74 -14.96 -15.65
CA LYS A 64 -4.69 -13.87 -15.94
C LYS A 64 -4.93 -12.99 -14.71
N ILE A 65 -5.09 -13.60 -13.54
CA ILE A 65 -5.25 -12.85 -12.27
C ILE A 65 -4.01 -12.02 -11.98
N LEU A 66 -2.81 -12.59 -12.16
CA LEU A 66 -1.54 -11.90 -11.98
C LEU A 66 -1.39 -10.69 -12.90
N ASP A 67 -1.77 -10.82 -14.17
CA ASP A 67 -1.73 -9.69 -15.11
C ASP A 67 -2.74 -8.60 -14.78
N GLY A 68 -3.93 -8.97 -14.28
CA GLY A 68 -4.90 -8.02 -13.74
C GLY A 68 -4.37 -7.24 -12.55
N LEU A 69 -3.71 -7.92 -11.61
CA LEU A 69 -3.05 -7.31 -10.45
C LEU A 69 -1.91 -6.36 -10.88
N ARG A 70 -1.06 -6.79 -11.82
CA ARG A 70 0.04 -5.96 -12.38
C ARG A 70 -0.48 -4.70 -13.08
N ARG A 71 -1.66 -4.77 -13.70
CA ARG A 71 -2.29 -3.61 -14.34
C ARG A 71 -2.81 -2.61 -13.29
N LYS A 72 -3.55 -3.10 -12.28
CA LYS A 72 -4.03 -2.26 -11.16
C LYS A 72 -2.89 -1.58 -10.40
N LEU A 73 -1.83 -2.31 -10.07
CA LEU A 73 -0.66 -1.74 -9.40
C LEU A 73 0.04 -0.66 -10.25
N ARG A 74 0.06 -0.79 -11.59
CA ARG A 74 0.58 0.24 -12.48
C ARG A 74 -0.29 1.49 -12.48
N GLU A 75 -1.61 1.35 -12.54
CA GLU A 75 -2.56 2.47 -12.48
C GLU A 75 -2.46 3.22 -11.14
N GLU A 76 -2.39 2.49 -10.02
CA GLU A 76 -2.19 3.08 -8.70
C GLU A 76 -0.80 3.72 -8.54
N GLY A 77 0.26 3.12 -9.10
CA GLY A 77 1.60 3.70 -9.10
C GLY A 77 1.73 4.95 -9.98
N VAL A 78 0.87 5.12 -10.98
CA VAL A 78 0.71 6.37 -11.73
C VAL A 78 -0.02 7.42 -10.88
N TRP A 79 -1.05 7.01 -10.13
CA TRP A 79 -1.78 7.88 -9.22
C TRP A 79 -0.87 8.45 -8.11
N LEU A 80 -0.01 7.62 -7.52
CA LEU A 80 0.96 8.05 -6.50
C LEU A 80 2.06 8.99 -7.02
N ARG A 81 2.43 8.90 -8.31
CA ARG A 81 3.44 9.79 -8.92
C ARG A 81 2.90 11.16 -9.32
N ARG A 82 1.57 11.32 -9.35
CA ARG A 82 0.90 12.55 -9.78
C ARG A 82 0.73 13.57 -8.64
N PHE A 83 1.08 13.23 -7.40
CA PHE A 83 0.80 14.03 -6.19
C PHE A 83 1.93 14.09 -5.17
#